data_AF-A0A139SNU1-F1
#
_entry.id   AF-A0A139SNU1-F1
#
_cell.length_a   1.000
_cell.length_b   1.000
_cell.length_c   1.000
_cell.angle_alpha   90.00
_cell.angle_beta   90.00
_cell.angle_gamma   90.00
#
_symmetry.space_group_name_H-M   'P 1'
#
loop_
_entity.id
_entity.type
_entity.pdbx_description
1 polymer ?
#
loop_
_entity_poly.entity_id
_entity_poly.type
_entity_poly.pdbx_seq_one_letter_code
_entity_poly.pdbx_strand_id
1 'polypeptide(L)'
;MTAPKKTVTPLGVAIDLILVAGFFLFLFNVVQSHVPSNNPQMILLWSALSAACLSGTFWIAIQMFRVVLKAQLARNSGTDSPDRDL
;
A
#
# COMPACT_ATOMS: atom_id res chain seq x y z
N MET A 1 24.53 21.34 4.36
CA MET A 1 23.67 20.14 4.31
C MET A 1 22.29 20.48 4.88
N THR A 2 21.32 20.87 4.05
CA THR A 2 19.94 21.13 4.50
C THR A 2 19.18 19.81 4.64
N ALA A 3 18.50 19.62 5.77
CA ALA A 3 17.86 18.37 6.17
C ALA A 3 16.92 17.77 5.10
N PRO A 4 16.87 16.44 4.94
CA PRO A 4 16.01 15.79 3.96
C PRO A 4 14.55 16.12 4.25
N LYS A 5 13.84 16.66 3.24
CA LYS A 5 12.41 16.98 3.28
C LYS A 5 11.65 15.66 3.56
N LYS A 6 11.26 15.42 4.81
CA LYS A 6 10.62 14.17 5.27
C LYS A 6 9.38 13.86 4.42
N THR A 7 9.51 12.90 3.51
CA THR A 7 8.51 12.62 2.46
C THR A 7 7.32 11.78 2.96
N VAL A 8 7.46 11.16 4.13
CA VAL A 8 6.47 10.32 4.80
C VAL A 8 5.87 11.05 6.00
N THR A 9 4.64 11.53 5.81
CA THR A 9 3.78 11.98 6.91
C THR A 9 3.29 10.74 7.69
N PRO A 10 3.53 10.65 9.00
CA PRO A 10 3.11 9.48 9.79
C PRO A 10 1.59 9.26 9.75
N LEU A 11 0.81 10.34 9.60
CA LEU A 11 -0.64 10.28 9.43
C LEU A 11 -1.05 9.53 8.14
N GLY A 12 -0.31 9.73 7.06
CA GLY A 12 -0.57 9.04 5.81
C GLY A 12 -0.37 7.53 5.92
N VAL A 13 0.71 7.12 6.58
CA VAL A 13 1.02 5.71 6.86
C VAL A 13 -0.08 5.05 7.70
N ALA A 14 -0.65 5.77 8.67
CA ALA A 14 -1.74 5.25 9.49
C ALA A 14 -3.02 4.98 8.66
N ILE A 15 -3.39 5.90 7.76
CA ILE A 15 -4.53 5.71 6.86
C ILE A 15 -4.29 4.53 5.92
N ASP A 16 -3.09 4.44 5.36
CA ASP A 16 -2.70 3.35 4.47
C ASP A 16 -2.83 2.00 5.21
N LEU A 17 -2.56 1.94 6.52
CA LEU A 17 -2.60 0.68 7.29
C LEU A 17 -4.02 0.22 7.55
N ILE A 18 -4.92 1.17 7.81
CA ILE A 18 -6.35 0.91 7.98
C ILE A 18 -6.93 0.40 6.65
N LEU A 19 -6.55 1.01 5.53
CA LEU A 19 -6.99 0.61 4.20
C LEU A 19 -6.51 -0.81 3.85
N VAL A 20 -5.24 -1.11 4.14
CA VAL A 20 -4.66 -2.46 3.96
C VAL A 20 -5.33 -3.49 4.86
N ALA A 21 -5.61 -3.16 6.12
CA ALA A 21 -6.28 -4.08 7.05
C ALA A 21 -7.71 -4.41 6.60
N GLY A 22 -8.45 -3.40 6.11
CA GLY A 22 -9.78 -3.61 5.51
C GLY A 22 -9.72 -4.47 4.25
N PHE A 23 -8.75 -4.21 3.38
CA PHE A 23 -8.54 -4.99 2.15
C PHE A 23 -8.14 -6.45 2.44
N PHE A 24 -7.33 -6.68 3.48
CA PHE A 24 -6.94 -8.00 3.94
C PHE A 24 -8.17 -8.81 4.38
N LEU A 25 -9.04 -8.22 5.21
CA LEU A 25 -10.27 -8.88 5.66
C LEU A 25 -11.20 -9.23 4.49
N PHE A 26 -11.34 -8.32 3.52
CA PHE A 26 -12.13 -8.54 2.31
C PHE A 26 -11.59 -9.72 1.50
N LEU A 27 -10.29 -9.72 1.19
CA LEU A 27 -9.67 -10.79 0.42
C LEU A 27 -9.69 -12.13 1.15
N PHE A 28 -9.47 -12.12 2.46
CA PHE A 28 -9.54 -13.32 3.27
C PHE A 28 -10.93 -13.96 3.19
N ASN A 29 -12.01 -13.16 3.28
CA ASN A 29 -13.38 -13.65 3.17
C ASN A 29 -13.68 -14.25 1.78
N VAL A 30 -13.21 -13.58 0.72
CA VAL A 30 -13.38 -14.04 -0.67
C VAL A 30 -12.63 -15.35 -0.92
N VAL A 31 -11.37 -15.44 -0.49
CA VAL A 31 -10.53 -16.63 -0.72
C VAL A 31 -11.04 -17.82 0.09
N GLN A 32 -11.54 -17.61 1.31
CA GLN A 32 -12.14 -18.69 2.10
C GLN A 32 -13.32 -19.36 1.38
N SER A 33 -14.15 -18.61 0.65
CA SER A 33 -15.28 -19.18 -0.10
C SER A 33 -14.85 -19.99 -1.32
N HIS A 34 -13.63 -19.80 -1.83
CA HIS A 34 -13.11 -20.47 -3.01
C HIS A 34 -12.26 -21.71 -2.70
N VAL A 35 -12.03 -22.04 -1.44
CA VAL A 35 -11.26 -23.23 -1.04
C VAL A 35 -12.23 -24.36 -0.66
N PRO A 36 -12.55 -25.30 -1.57
CA PRO A 36 -13.31 -26.51 -1.24
C PRO A 36 -12.41 -27.45 -0.43
N SER A 37 -12.34 -27.25 0.89
CA SER A 37 -11.58 -28.10 1.81
C SER A 37 -12.34 -28.26 3.12
N ASN A 38 -12.41 -29.48 3.64
CA ASN A 38 -13.12 -29.80 4.89
C ASN A 38 -12.29 -29.50 6.16
N ASN A 39 -10.99 -29.19 6.00
CA ASN A 39 -10.06 -28.99 7.12
C ASN A 39 -9.78 -27.50 7.37
N PRO A 40 -10.21 -26.94 8.52
CA PRO A 40 -10.16 -25.50 8.78
C PRO A 40 -8.74 -24.94 8.88
N GLN A 41 -7.75 -25.73 9.33
CA GLN A 41 -6.36 -25.27 9.45
C GLN A 41 -5.71 -24.98 8.10
N MET A 42 -6.03 -25.76 7.06
CA MET A 42 -5.42 -25.61 5.73
C MET A 42 -6.03 -24.42 4.97
N ILE A 43 -7.32 -24.18 5.16
CA ILE A 43 -8.00 -22.99 4.63
C ILE A 43 -7.39 -21.73 5.25
N LEU A 44 -7.22 -21.69 6.58
CA LEU A 44 -6.64 -20.54 7.28
C LEU A 44 -5.22 -20.23 6.81
N LEU A 45 -4.35 -21.25 6.70
CA LEU A 45 -2.97 -21.06 6.30
C LEU A 45 -2.86 -20.49 4.86
N TRP A 46 -3.58 -21.07 3.90
CA TRP A 46 -3.52 -20.66 2.50
C TRP A 46 -4.23 -19.34 2.21
N SER A 47 -5.40 -19.12 2.80
CA SER A 47 -6.12 -17.86 2.66
C SER A 47 -5.36 -16.70 3.31
N ALA A 48 -4.76 -16.90 4.49
CA ALA A 48 -3.95 -15.89 5.13
C ALA A 48 -2.68 -15.57 4.34
N LEU A 49 -1.95 -16.58 3.84
CA LEU A 49 -0.75 -16.36 3.03
C LEU A 49 -1.07 -15.60 1.73
N SER A 50 -2.15 -15.98 1.06
CA SER A 50 -2.60 -15.34 -0.18
C SER A 50 -3.06 -13.89 0.07
N ALA A 51 -3.90 -13.68 1.07
CA ALA A 51 -4.40 -12.36 1.44
C ALA A 51 -3.26 -11.45 1.93
N ALA A 52 -2.27 -11.98 2.65
CA ALA A 52 -1.11 -11.23 3.14
C ALA A 52 -0.25 -10.71 1.98
N CYS A 53 0.01 -11.54 0.97
CA CYS A 53 0.78 -11.13 -0.21
C CYS A 53 0.07 -10.02 -1.00
N LEU A 54 -1.22 -10.17 -1.26
CA LEU A 54 -2.02 -9.17 -1.97
C LEU A 54 -2.13 -7.84 -1.19
N SER A 55 -2.26 -7.94 0.13
CA SER A 55 -2.28 -6.77 1.02
C SER A 55 -0.92 -6.06 1.06
N GLY A 56 0.18 -6.82 1.01
CA GLY A 56 1.54 -6.28 0.92
C GLY A 56 1.83 -5.57 -0.41
N THR A 57 1.38 -6.12 -1.53
CA THR A 57 1.50 -5.45 -2.84
C THR A 57 0.66 -4.18 -2.92
N PHE A 58 -0.56 -4.19 -2.35
CA PHE A 58 -1.40 -3.00 -2.24
C PHE A 58 -0.72 -1.88 -1.43
N TRP A 59 -0.06 -2.21 -0.32
CA TRP A 59 0.73 -1.25 0.47
C TRP A 59 1.84 -0.56 -0.35
N ILE A 60 2.59 -1.32 -1.14
CA ILE A 60 3.66 -0.76 -2.00
C ILE A 60 3.07 0.12 -3.11
N ALA A 61 1.95 -0.27 -3.70
CA ALA A 61 1.26 0.52 -4.72
C ALA A 61 0.82 1.89 -4.18
N ILE A 62 0.31 1.95 -2.95
CA ILE A 62 -0.08 3.22 -2.31
C ILE A 62 1.13 4.15 -2.15
N GLN A 63 2.29 3.63 -1.73
CA GLN A 63 3.50 4.45 -1.61
C GLN A 63 3.93 5.03 -2.96
N MET A 64 3.85 4.25 -4.05
CA MET A 64 4.14 4.75 -5.40
C MET A 64 3.13 5.79 -5.86
N PHE A 65 1.84 5.60 -5.58
CA PHE A 65 0.80 6.57 -5.91
C PHE A 65 1.04 7.92 -5.20
N ARG A 66 1.45 7.90 -3.94
CA ARG A 66 1.82 9.11 -3.18
C ARG A 66 3.03 9.83 -3.80
N VAL A 67 4.05 9.09 -4.25
CA VAL A 67 5.23 9.68 -4.89
C VAL A 67 4.84 10.35 -6.21
N VAL A 68 4.06 9.68 -7.05
CA VAL A 68 3.59 10.24 -8.32
C VAL A 68 2.70 11.45 -8.10
N LEU A 69 1.71 11.39 -7.20
CA LEU A 69 0.85 12.54 -6.90
C LEU A 69 1.65 13.75 -6.43
N LYS A 70 2.68 13.56 -5.59
CA LYS A 70 3.53 14.66 -5.13
C LYS A 70 4.34 15.26 -6.28
N ALA A 71 4.86 14.43 -7.19
CA ALA A 71 5.55 14.91 -8.38
C ALA A 71 4.60 15.67 -9.33
N GLN A 72 3.41 15.13 -9.59
CA GLN A 72 2.39 15.79 -10.41
C GLN A 72 1.92 17.10 -9.81
N LEU A 73 1.69 17.15 -8.50
CA LEU A 73 1.28 18.37 -7.80
C LEU A 73 2.37 19.46 -7.87
N ALA A 74 3.64 19.09 -7.67
CA ALA A 74 4.78 20.02 -7.77
C ALA A 74 4.95 20.60 -9.19
N ARG A 75 4.66 19.80 -10.22
CA ARG A 75 4.61 20.25 -11.63
C ARG A 75 3.45 21.20 -11.89
N ASN A 76 2.25 20.88 -11.39
CA ASN A 76 1.06 21.71 -11.57
C ASN A 76 1.17 23.08 -10.86
N SER A 77 1.87 23.15 -9.72
CA SER A 77 2.10 24.40 -9.01
C SER A 77 3.25 25.26 -9.57
N GLY A 78 3.88 24.85 -10.68
CA GLY A 78 4.98 25.61 -11.31
C GLY A 78 6.25 25.69 -10.46
N THR A 79 6.36 24.87 -9.41
CA THR A 79 7.49 24.83 -8.47
C THR A 79 8.62 23.90 -8.92
N ASP A 80 8.55 23.42 -10.16
CA ASP A 80 9.53 22.51 -10.75
C ASP A 80 10.72 23.31 -11.28
N SER A 81 11.68 23.64 -10.40
CA SER A 81 12.98 24.16 -10.84
C SER A 81 13.80 22.99 -11.42
N PRO A 82 14.20 23.06 -12.71
CA PRO A 82 14.98 22.01 -13.41
C PRO A 82 16.43 21.82 -12.91
N ASP A 83 16.78 22.21 -11.68
CA ASP A 83 18.15 22.16 -11.14
C ASP A 83 18.30 21.14 -10.00
N ARG A 84 18.11 19.84 -10.27
CA ARG A 84 18.51 18.77 -9.33
C ARG A 84 19.11 17.51 -9.98
N ASP A 85 19.61 17.63 -11.21
CA ASP A 85 20.31 16.56 -11.93
C ASP A 85 21.82 16.86 -12.13
N LEU A 86 22.40 17.84 -11.41
CA LEU A 86 23.83 18.14 -11.31
C LEU A 86 24.29 18.20 -9.84
#